data_AF-A0A0P9N8G9-F1
#
_entry.id   AF-A0A0P9N8G9-F1
#
_cell.length_a   1.000
_cell.length_b   1.000
_cell.length_c   1.000
_cell.angle_alpha   90.00
_cell.angle_beta   90.00
_cell.angle_gamma   90.00
#
_symmetry.space_group_name_H-M   'P 1'
#
loop_
_entity.id
_entity.type
_entity.pdbx_description
1 polymer ?
#
loop_
_entity_poly.entity_id
_entity_poly.type
_entity_poly.pdbx_seq_one_letter_code
_entity_poly.pdbx_strand_id
1 'polypeptide(L)'
;SGTPPVATLFLNDYLIGAMQLTADGKKERIEARIPQYALAAQNTLRVSFQRQPVSNQCLETPQAFPISVLPTSHVVLDKITPDENFSGMAARFATDTQIMVPKAYLERPASSLPQVIRVASASGVSPLRAQLSVSDDASVAVTPAKAFLAFELPVKDGAESVKASNDGHLLINHKEQTLLDLKSLNHLASLQVIDAGGQHGMVYRTLGGQAPVFERPLLLERGNATLLADNGPIATFDAKDPTGSQMIEDEQSTGLDAWRKPSLLWLIPAGIVLFLILLLAGRSARRNRS
;
A
#
# COMPACT_ATOMS: atom_id res chain seq x y z
N SER A 1 -21.19 -12.28 38.18
CA SER A 1 -21.23 -12.55 36.74
C SER A 1 -20.27 -11.56 36.08
N GLY A 2 -19.24 -12.05 35.38
CA GLY A 2 -18.23 -11.21 34.74
C GLY A 2 -18.65 -10.87 33.31
N THR A 3 -18.31 -9.67 32.80
CA THR A 3 -18.47 -9.36 31.37
C THR A 3 -17.58 -10.32 30.56
N PRO A 4 -18.11 -11.01 29.54
CA PRO A 4 -17.29 -11.90 28.72
C PRO A 4 -16.17 -11.10 28.04
N PRO A 5 -14.94 -11.64 27.99
CA PRO A 5 -13.81 -10.94 27.40
C PRO A 5 -13.98 -10.79 25.89
N VAL A 6 -13.34 -9.77 25.31
CA VAL A 6 -13.35 -9.49 23.87
C VAL A 6 -11.93 -9.65 23.34
N ALA A 7 -11.78 -10.48 22.30
CA ALA A 7 -10.58 -10.54 21.49
C ALA A 7 -10.74 -9.61 20.28
N THR A 8 -9.71 -8.83 19.97
CA THR A 8 -9.69 -7.92 18.82
C THR A 8 -8.41 -8.09 18.03
N LEU A 9 -8.54 -8.17 16.71
CA LEU A 9 -7.45 -8.27 15.75
C LEU A 9 -7.23 -6.94 15.07
N PHE A 10 -5.99 -6.46 15.11
CA PHE A 10 -5.55 -5.27 14.41
C PHE A 10 -4.46 -5.62 13.41
N LEU A 11 -4.56 -5.13 12.19
CA LEU A 11 -3.49 -5.16 11.20
C LEU A 11 -3.10 -3.73 10.86
N ASN A 12 -1.85 -3.33 11.14
CA ASN A 12 -1.39 -1.95 10.95
C ASN A 12 -2.37 -0.93 11.57
N ASP A 13 -2.81 -1.21 12.80
CA ASP A 13 -3.79 -0.44 13.56
C ASP A 13 -5.23 -0.41 13.01
N TYR A 14 -5.51 -1.02 11.86
CA TYR A 14 -6.89 -1.28 11.41
C TYR A 14 -7.51 -2.44 12.16
N LEU A 15 -8.68 -2.23 12.75
CA LEU A 15 -9.49 -3.32 13.33
C LEU A 15 -10.03 -4.19 12.18
N ILE A 16 -9.53 -5.42 12.07
CA ILE A 16 -9.91 -6.37 11.02
C ILE A 16 -10.88 -7.45 11.53
N GLY A 17 -11.01 -7.60 12.84
CA GLY A 17 -11.96 -8.53 13.44
C GLY A 17 -12.05 -8.40 14.95
N ALA A 18 -13.19 -8.78 15.49
CA ALA A 18 -13.40 -8.86 16.93
C ALA A 18 -14.35 -10.02 17.25
N MET A 19 -14.16 -10.64 18.41
CA MET A 19 -15.01 -11.72 18.90
C MET A 19 -15.16 -11.61 20.40
N GLN A 20 -16.40 -11.70 20.88
CA GLN A 20 -16.66 -11.93 22.30
C GLN A 20 -16.39 -13.41 22.62
N LEU A 21 -15.48 -13.64 23.55
CA LEU A 21 -15.07 -14.97 23.98
C LEU A 21 -16.01 -15.48 25.07
N THR A 22 -16.28 -16.78 25.05
CA THR A 22 -17.01 -17.45 26.13
C THR A 22 -16.10 -17.71 27.33
N ALA A 23 -14.81 -17.92 27.10
CA ALA A 23 -13.79 -18.18 28.12
C ALA A 23 -14.13 -19.37 29.05
N ASP A 24 -14.72 -20.44 28.50
CA ASP A 24 -15.06 -21.68 29.22
C ASP A 24 -13.88 -22.66 29.38
N GLY A 25 -12.67 -22.23 29.00
CA GLY A 25 -11.45 -23.05 29.00
C GLY A 25 -11.26 -23.90 27.74
N LYS A 26 -12.20 -23.88 26.78
CA LYS A 26 -12.02 -24.53 25.48
C LYS A 26 -11.39 -23.57 24.46
N LYS A 27 -10.85 -24.16 23.39
CA LYS A 27 -10.33 -23.38 22.27
C LYS A 27 -11.45 -22.62 21.57
N GLU A 28 -11.20 -21.35 21.27
CA GLU A 28 -12.07 -20.49 20.48
C GLU A 28 -11.29 -20.01 19.24
N ARG A 29 -11.97 -19.86 18.09
CA ARG A 29 -11.34 -19.46 16.82
C ARG A 29 -11.93 -18.14 16.36
N ILE A 30 -11.07 -17.15 16.17
CA ILE A 30 -11.38 -15.90 15.49
C ILE A 30 -10.78 -15.94 14.08
N GLU A 31 -11.56 -15.50 13.09
CA GLU A 31 -11.14 -15.42 11.70
C GLU A 31 -11.49 -14.03 11.17
N ALA A 32 -10.52 -13.42 10.49
CA ALA A 32 -10.66 -12.08 9.93
C ALA A 32 -10.05 -12.09 8.53
N ARG A 33 -10.77 -11.50 7.57
CA ARG A 33 -10.20 -11.25 6.23
C ARG A 33 -9.30 -10.03 6.31
N ILE A 34 -8.12 -10.13 5.69
CA ILE A 34 -7.19 -9.01 5.57
C ILE A 34 -7.61 -8.19 4.35
N PRO A 35 -8.13 -6.96 4.53
CA PRO A 35 -8.46 -6.12 3.41
C PRO A 35 -7.19 -5.60 2.74
N GLN A 36 -7.19 -5.51 1.40
CA GLN A 36 -6.04 -5.04 0.63
C GLN A 36 -5.59 -3.64 1.04
N TYR A 37 -6.54 -2.74 1.36
CA TYR A 37 -6.24 -1.37 1.75
C TYR A 37 -5.45 -1.26 3.08
N ALA A 38 -5.47 -2.28 3.93
CA ALA A 38 -4.74 -2.28 5.19
C ALA A 38 -3.31 -2.84 5.04
N LEU A 39 -2.93 -3.31 3.85
CA LEU A 39 -1.60 -3.86 3.59
C LEU A 39 -0.58 -2.73 3.37
N ALA A 40 0.52 -2.83 4.10
CA ALA A 40 1.72 -2.02 3.97
C ALA A 40 2.89 -2.88 3.45
N ALA A 41 4.04 -2.26 3.15
CA ALA A 41 5.25 -3.00 2.78
C ALA A 41 5.74 -3.94 3.91
N GLN A 42 5.57 -3.48 5.16
CA GLN A 42 5.77 -4.28 6.36
C GLN A 42 4.49 -4.24 7.19
N ASN A 43 4.07 -5.39 7.71
CA ASN A 43 2.78 -5.52 8.37
C ASN A 43 2.93 -6.00 9.81
N THR A 44 2.18 -5.38 10.73
CA THR A 44 2.11 -5.78 12.13
C THR A 44 0.70 -6.27 12.45
N LEU A 45 0.59 -7.55 12.83
CA LEU A 45 -0.65 -8.13 13.37
C LEU A 45 -0.60 -8.06 14.90
N ARG A 46 -1.53 -7.31 15.50
CA ARG A 46 -1.69 -7.20 16.95
C ARG A 46 -3.00 -7.87 17.38
N VAL A 47 -2.88 -8.79 18.33
CA VAL A 47 -4.04 -9.42 18.99
C VAL A 47 -4.18 -8.82 20.37
N SER A 48 -5.33 -8.18 20.64
CA SER A 48 -5.65 -7.60 21.93
C SER A 48 -6.76 -8.39 22.60
N PHE A 49 -6.68 -8.54 23.91
CA PHE A 49 -7.72 -9.16 24.71
C PHE A 49 -8.11 -8.19 25.82
N GLN A 50 -9.38 -7.80 25.83
CA GLN A 50 -9.92 -6.89 26.81
C GLN A 50 -10.94 -7.62 27.67
N ARG A 51 -10.81 -7.48 28.99
CA ARG A 51 -11.81 -7.94 29.95
C ARG A 51 -12.16 -6.77 30.85
N GLN A 52 -13.43 -6.53 31.06
CA GLN A 52 -13.86 -5.58 32.08
C GLN A 52 -13.87 -6.32 33.44
N PRO A 53 -13.02 -5.92 34.40
CA PRO A 53 -13.13 -6.45 35.75
C PRO A 53 -14.49 -6.02 36.32
N VAL A 54 -15.17 -6.96 36.97
CA VAL A 54 -16.45 -6.67 37.63
C VAL A 54 -16.22 -6.86 39.11
N SER A 55 -16.23 -5.77 39.87
CA SER A 55 -16.14 -5.81 41.33
C SER A 55 -17.32 -5.09 41.96
N ASN A 56 -17.78 -5.61 43.09
CA ASN A 56 -18.73 -4.91 43.94
C ASN A 56 -17.99 -3.75 44.63
N GLN A 57 -18.61 -2.56 44.65
CA GLN A 57 -18.11 -1.39 45.40
C GLN A 57 -16.73 -0.86 44.96
N CYS A 58 -16.36 -1.01 43.67
CA CYS A 58 -15.07 -0.53 43.12
C CYS A 58 -13.82 -1.13 43.80
N LEU A 59 -13.96 -2.24 44.53
CA LEU A 59 -12.83 -2.94 45.13
C LEU A 59 -12.16 -3.84 44.10
N GLU A 60 -11.37 -3.27 43.20
CA GLU A 60 -10.66 -4.05 42.19
C GLU A 60 -9.57 -4.92 42.84
N THR A 61 -9.84 -6.21 43.01
CA THR A 61 -8.80 -7.22 43.25
C THR A 61 -8.22 -7.66 41.91
N PRO A 62 -6.90 -7.49 41.66
CA PRO A 62 -6.28 -7.99 40.45
C PRO A 62 -6.43 -9.50 40.34
N GLN A 63 -7.09 -9.98 39.29
CA GLN A 63 -7.21 -11.41 39.00
C GLN A 63 -6.31 -11.79 37.83
N ALA A 64 -5.61 -12.92 37.96
CA ALA A 64 -4.86 -13.49 36.85
C ALA A 64 -5.81 -13.84 35.70
N PHE A 65 -5.46 -13.40 34.49
CA PHE A 65 -6.22 -13.67 33.28
C PHE A 65 -5.28 -14.31 32.25
N PRO A 66 -4.97 -15.61 32.39
CA PRO A 66 -4.09 -16.30 31.46
C PRO A 66 -4.81 -16.46 30.12
N ILE A 67 -4.15 -16.00 29.06
CA ILE A 67 -4.61 -16.16 27.68
C ILE A 67 -3.48 -16.84 26.91
N SER A 68 -3.82 -17.68 25.95
CA SER A 68 -2.83 -18.32 25.07
C SER A 68 -3.30 -18.26 23.63
N VAL A 69 -2.45 -17.69 22.78
CA VAL A 69 -2.62 -17.80 21.32
C VAL A 69 -1.97 -19.11 20.90
N LEU A 70 -2.78 -20.03 20.39
CA LEU A 70 -2.31 -21.38 20.05
C LEU A 70 -1.40 -21.36 18.81
N PRO A 71 -0.36 -22.22 18.76
CA PRO A 71 0.54 -22.35 17.59
C PRO A 71 -0.14 -22.75 16.28
N THR A 72 -1.40 -23.19 16.34
CA THR A 72 -2.21 -23.50 15.14
C THR A 72 -2.73 -22.25 14.43
N SER A 73 -2.55 -21.06 15.02
CA SER A 73 -2.88 -19.77 14.41
C SER A 73 -1.97 -19.50 13.21
N HIS A 74 -2.54 -19.12 12.08
CA HIS A 74 -1.79 -18.93 10.83
C HIS A 74 -2.44 -17.85 9.97
N VAL A 75 -1.65 -17.28 9.06
CA VAL A 75 -2.12 -16.40 7.98
C VAL A 75 -2.19 -17.22 6.70
N VAL A 76 -3.30 -17.13 5.98
CA VAL A 76 -3.46 -17.74 4.65
C VAL A 76 -3.28 -16.65 3.61
N LEU A 77 -2.45 -16.92 2.61
CA LEU A 77 -2.22 -16.02 1.48
C LEU A 77 -2.97 -16.54 0.26
N ASP A 78 -3.71 -15.65 -0.39
CA ASP A 78 -4.27 -15.91 -1.71
C ASP A 78 -3.22 -15.66 -2.80
N LYS A 79 -3.40 -16.32 -3.95
CA LYS A 79 -2.61 -16.02 -5.14
C LYS A 79 -3.15 -14.75 -5.79
N ILE A 80 -2.39 -13.67 -5.69
CA ILE A 80 -2.70 -12.39 -6.32
C ILE A 80 -1.51 -11.91 -7.14
N THR A 81 -1.78 -11.18 -8.22
CA THR A 81 -0.76 -10.40 -8.91
C THR A 81 -0.43 -9.21 -8.01
N PRO A 82 0.85 -8.99 -7.64
CA PRO A 82 1.21 -7.85 -6.81
C PRO A 82 0.90 -6.51 -7.51
N ASP A 83 0.30 -5.58 -6.79
CA ASP A 83 -0.05 -4.25 -7.33
C ASP A 83 1.19 -3.36 -7.54
N GLU A 84 1.01 -2.23 -8.23
CA GLU A 84 2.05 -1.20 -8.44
C GLU A 84 2.10 -0.20 -7.26
N ASN A 85 2.21 -0.72 -6.05
CA ASN A 85 2.23 0.04 -4.79
C ASN A 85 3.31 -0.51 -3.84
N PHE A 86 3.49 0.11 -2.67
CA PHE A 86 4.54 -0.29 -1.73
C PHE A 86 4.44 -1.75 -1.26
N SER A 87 3.23 -2.26 -1.00
CA SER A 87 3.03 -3.66 -0.57
C SER A 87 3.30 -4.66 -1.70
N GLY A 88 2.86 -4.34 -2.92
CA GLY A 88 3.16 -5.14 -4.11
C GLY A 88 4.64 -5.15 -4.46
N MET A 89 5.35 -4.05 -4.24
CA MET A 89 6.81 -4.01 -4.39
C MET A 89 7.55 -4.80 -3.31
N ALA A 90 7.09 -4.79 -2.07
CA ALA A 90 7.66 -5.64 -1.01
C ALA A 90 7.58 -7.12 -1.38
N ALA A 91 6.46 -7.56 -1.96
CA ALA A 91 6.31 -8.93 -2.48
C ALA A 91 7.31 -9.26 -3.59
N ARG A 92 7.55 -8.32 -4.52
CA ARG A 92 8.57 -8.48 -5.58
C ARG A 92 9.98 -8.53 -5.00
N PHE A 93 10.30 -7.63 -4.07
CA PHE A 93 11.62 -7.52 -3.48
C PHE A 93 12.00 -8.69 -2.56
N ALA A 94 11.00 -9.39 -2.02
CA ALA A 94 11.25 -10.62 -1.28
C ALA A 94 11.81 -11.74 -2.16
N THR A 95 11.66 -11.69 -3.49
CA THR A 95 12.03 -12.78 -4.42
C THR A 95 13.42 -12.59 -5.04
N ASP A 96 13.64 -11.45 -5.70
CA ASP A 96 14.94 -11.07 -6.27
C ASP A 96 14.96 -9.54 -6.43
N THR A 97 16.06 -8.88 -6.10
CA THR A 97 16.15 -7.41 -6.16
C THR A 97 17.53 -6.93 -6.56
N GLN A 98 17.57 -5.83 -7.30
CA GLN A 98 18.77 -5.07 -7.57
C GLN A 98 18.74 -3.74 -6.79
N ILE A 99 19.66 -3.54 -5.87
CA ILE A 99 19.86 -2.24 -5.21
C ILE A 99 20.90 -1.47 -6.02
N MET A 100 20.55 -0.28 -6.51
CA MET A 100 21.40 0.53 -7.39
C MET A 100 21.79 1.83 -6.68
N VAL A 101 23.08 2.08 -6.52
CA VAL A 101 23.60 3.28 -5.83
C VAL A 101 24.72 3.93 -6.66
N PRO A 102 24.93 5.26 -6.55
CA PRO A 102 26.10 5.89 -7.16
C PRO A 102 27.36 5.53 -6.38
N LYS A 103 28.53 5.56 -7.03
CA LYS A 103 29.84 5.31 -6.40
C LYS A 103 30.11 6.19 -5.19
N ALA A 104 29.63 7.43 -5.20
CA ALA A 104 29.74 8.37 -4.08
C ALA A 104 29.16 7.81 -2.76
N TYR A 105 28.20 6.87 -2.82
CA TYR A 105 27.67 6.22 -1.62
C TYR A 105 28.72 5.31 -0.96
N LEU A 106 29.63 4.70 -1.73
CA LEU A 106 30.71 3.90 -1.19
C LEU A 106 31.85 4.76 -0.61
N GLU A 107 32.01 5.98 -1.09
CA GLU A 107 33.03 6.92 -0.61
C GLU A 107 32.67 7.52 0.75
N ARG A 108 31.36 7.58 1.10
CA ARG A 108 30.85 8.14 2.35
C ARG A 108 29.91 7.17 3.08
N PRO A 109 30.38 5.95 3.43
CA PRO A 109 29.51 4.89 3.94
C PRO A 109 28.84 5.26 5.26
N ALA A 110 29.49 6.06 6.10
CA ALA A 110 28.93 6.50 7.38
C ALA A 110 27.63 7.31 7.23
N SER A 111 27.48 8.07 6.14
CA SER A 111 26.28 8.85 5.86
C SER A 111 25.28 8.12 4.95
N SER A 112 25.76 7.33 3.98
CA SER A 112 24.91 6.72 2.95
C SER A 112 24.34 5.35 3.36
N LEU A 113 25.12 4.52 4.07
CA LEU A 113 24.72 3.15 4.36
C LEU A 113 23.51 3.08 5.31
N PRO A 114 23.41 3.88 6.40
CA PRO A 114 22.22 3.87 7.24
C PRO A 114 20.94 4.21 6.45
N GLN A 115 21.04 5.17 5.52
CA GLN A 115 19.94 5.58 4.65
C GLN A 115 19.51 4.44 3.73
N VAL A 116 20.47 3.80 3.04
CA VAL A 116 20.19 2.64 2.17
C VAL A 116 19.54 1.51 2.96
N ILE A 117 20.07 1.18 4.14
CA ILE A 117 19.53 0.11 4.99
C ILE A 117 18.10 0.42 5.42
N ARG A 118 17.84 1.65 5.89
CA ARG A 118 16.51 2.07 6.38
C ARG A 118 15.47 2.01 5.27
N VAL A 119 15.78 2.56 4.10
CA VAL A 119 14.87 2.58 2.95
C VAL A 119 14.67 1.15 2.41
N ALA A 120 15.76 0.40 2.18
CA ALA A 120 15.66 -0.96 1.66
C ALA A 120 14.88 -1.89 2.60
N SER A 121 15.13 -1.80 3.91
CA SER A 121 14.38 -2.57 4.91
C SER A 121 12.89 -2.22 4.84
N ALA A 122 12.54 -0.93 4.88
CA ALA A 122 11.15 -0.48 4.84
C ALA A 122 10.42 -0.85 3.55
N SER A 123 11.14 -0.88 2.42
CA SER A 123 10.62 -1.36 1.13
C SER A 123 10.41 -2.87 1.06
N GLY A 124 10.84 -3.65 2.06
CA GLY A 124 10.71 -5.11 2.09
C GLY A 124 11.82 -5.83 1.31
N VAL A 125 12.96 -5.19 1.08
CA VAL A 125 14.10 -5.81 0.40
C VAL A 125 14.70 -6.91 1.28
N SER A 126 14.83 -8.11 0.73
CA SER A 126 15.50 -9.23 1.40
C SER A 126 17.01 -9.14 1.22
N PRO A 127 17.81 -8.96 2.29
CA PRO A 127 19.27 -8.86 2.17
C PRO A 127 19.93 -10.11 1.56
N LEU A 128 19.29 -11.28 1.70
CA LEU A 128 19.79 -12.55 1.15
C LEU A 128 19.53 -12.72 -0.34
N ARG A 129 18.63 -11.91 -0.92
CA ARG A 129 18.19 -11.99 -2.32
C ARG A 129 18.42 -10.68 -3.08
N ALA A 130 19.10 -9.73 -2.45
CA ALA A 130 19.44 -8.46 -3.04
C ALA A 130 20.85 -8.50 -3.65
N GLN A 131 21.00 -7.89 -4.83
CA GLN A 131 22.29 -7.65 -5.48
C GLN A 131 22.58 -6.16 -5.47
N LEU A 132 23.74 -5.78 -4.92
CA LEU A 132 24.20 -4.41 -4.96
C LEU A 132 24.87 -4.13 -6.32
N SER A 133 24.43 -3.07 -6.98
CA SER A 133 24.96 -2.56 -8.24
C SER A 133 25.37 -1.10 -8.04
N VAL A 134 26.57 -0.77 -8.47
CA VAL A 134 27.17 0.55 -8.24
C VAL A 134 27.39 1.21 -9.59
N SER A 135 26.84 2.40 -9.77
CA SER A 135 27.08 3.21 -10.97
C SER A 135 28.27 4.12 -10.74
N ASP A 136 29.24 4.11 -11.65
CA ASP A 136 30.40 5.01 -11.60
C ASP A 136 30.02 6.48 -11.82
N ASP A 137 28.96 6.73 -12.59
CA ASP A 137 28.45 8.07 -12.90
C ASP A 137 27.00 8.20 -12.43
N ALA A 138 26.73 9.22 -11.62
CA ALA A 138 25.39 9.51 -11.08
C ALA A 138 24.48 10.21 -12.10
N SER A 139 25.03 10.75 -13.19
CA SER A 139 24.29 11.44 -14.24
C SER A 139 23.81 10.51 -15.37
N VAL A 140 24.40 9.32 -15.47
CA VAL A 140 24.08 8.36 -16.54
C VAL A 140 22.90 7.49 -16.13
N ALA A 141 21.90 7.42 -17.03
CA ALA A 141 20.70 6.63 -16.80
C ALA A 141 21.02 5.13 -16.72
N VAL A 142 20.66 4.52 -15.59
CA VAL A 142 20.87 3.08 -15.37
C VAL A 142 19.70 2.27 -15.94
N THR A 143 20.00 1.05 -16.39
CA THR A 143 18.99 0.11 -16.92
C THR A 143 18.87 -1.09 -15.97
N PRO A 144 17.78 -1.21 -15.20
CA PRO A 144 17.57 -2.33 -14.29
C PRO A 144 17.36 -3.64 -15.04
N ALA A 145 17.95 -4.73 -14.55
CA ALA A 145 17.77 -6.07 -15.13
C ALA A 145 16.59 -6.84 -14.51
N LYS A 146 16.11 -6.39 -13.35
CA LYS A 146 15.07 -7.02 -12.53
C LYS A 146 14.40 -5.96 -11.65
N ALA A 147 13.50 -6.39 -10.76
CA ALA A 147 12.94 -5.51 -9.74
C ALA A 147 14.05 -4.77 -8.99
N PHE A 148 13.94 -3.46 -8.86
CA PHE A 148 15.06 -2.63 -8.42
C PHE A 148 14.67 -1.58 -7.39
N LEU A 149 15.64 -1.21 -6.55
CA LEU A 149 15.59 -0.03 -5.69
C LEU A 149 16.79 0.85 -6.03
N ALA A 150 16.54 1.99 -6.68
CA ALA A 150 17.59 2.92 -7.10
C ALA A 150 17.64 4.13 -6.17
N PHE A 151 18.84 4.53 -5.77
CA PHE A 151 19.09 5.73 -4.97
C PHE A 151 19.80 6.76 -5.82
N GLU A 152 19.26 7.97 -5.95
CA GLU A 152 19.92 9.12 -6.59
C GLU A 152 20.43 8.88 -8.03
N LEU A 153 19.96 7.84 -8.71
CA LEU A 153 20.38 7.49 -10.06
C LEU A 153 19.22 7.70 -11.05
N PRO A 154 19.41 8.41 -12.17
CA PRO A 154 18.41 8.44 -13.23
C PRO A 154 18.19 7.01 -13.74
N VAL A 155 16.93 6.61 -13.90
CA VAL A 155 16.57 5.29 -14.42
C VAL A 155 16.06 5.46 -15.85
N LYS A 156 16.66 4.73 -16.78
CA LYS A 156 16.29 4.80 -18.20
C LYS A 156 14.82 4.39 -18.37
N ASP A 157 14.08 5.18 -19.14
CA ASP A 157 12.64 5.00 -19.40
C ASP A 157 11.77 5.02 -18.12
N GLY A 158 12.31 5.51 -17.00
CA GLY A 158 11.63 5.57 -15.71
C GLY A 158 10.64 6.75 -15.61
N ALA A 159 9.36 6.43 -15.47
CA ALA A 159 8.30 7.42 -15.32
C ALA A 159 8.14 7.87 -13.84
N GLU A 160 9.10 8.65 -13.36
CA GLU A 160 9.03 9.27 -12.02
C GLU A 160 7.93 10.34 -11.94
N SER A 161 6.97 10.13 -11.03
CA SER A 161 5.81 11.02 -10.86
C SER A 161 6.05 12.14 -9.85
N VAL A 162 6.91 11.91 -8.86
CA VAL A 162 7.34 12.89 -7.85
C VAL A 162 8.76 13.33 -8.19
N LYS A 163 8.95 14.62 -8.44
CA LYS A 163 10.24 15.22 -8.80
C LYS A 163 10.39 16.60 -8.19
N ALA A 164 11.62 17.04 -7.93
CA ALA A 164 11.90 18.46 -7.73
C ALA A 164 11.99 19.16 -9.11
N SER A 165 11.31 20.29 -9.25
CA SER A 165 11.49 21.22 -10.37
C SER A 165 12.86 21.89 -10.28
N ASN A 166 13.38 22.37 -11.41
CA ASN A 166 14.60 23.16 -11.48
C ASN A 166 14.54 24.41 -10.59
N ASP A 167 13.33 24.95 -10.38
CA ASP A 167 13.09 26.13 -9.55
C ASP A 167 12.93 25.80 -8.05
N GLY A 168 13.03 24.52 -7.68
CA GLY A 168 12.92 24.07 -6.30
C GLY A 168 11.48 23.78 -5.84
N HIS A 169 10.51 23.65 -6.75
CA HIS A 169 9.14 23.26 -6.40
C HIS A 169 8.93 21.74 -6.49
N LEU A 170 8.06 21.17 -5.66
CA LEU A 170 7.69 19.76 -5.79
C LEU A 170 6.67 19.57 -6.94
N LEU A 171 7.02 18.72 -7.90
CA LEU A 171 6.14 18.29 -8.99
C LEU A 171 5.56 16.92 -8.64
N ILE A 172 4.23 16.78 -8.70
CA ILE A 172 3.53 15.51 -8.53
C ILE A 172 2.70 15.26 -9.79
N ASN A 173 2.96 14.13 -10.46
CA ASN A 173 2.39 13.74 -11.74
C ASN A 173 2.47 14.85 -12.80
N HIS A 174 3.66 15.45 -12.93
CA HIS A 174 3.95 16.54 -13.88
C HIS A 174 3.08 17.81 -13.70
N LYS A 175 2.29 17.89 -12.62
CA LYS A 175 1.57 19.09 -12.22
C LYS A 175 2.36 19.78 -11.11
N GLU A 176 2.53 21.08 -11.27
CA GLU A 176 3.16 21.91 -10.25
C GLU A 176 2.22 21.98 -9.05
N GLN A 177 2.65 21.40 -7.93
CA GLN A 177 1.97 21.55 -6.65
C GLN A 177 2.71 22.68 -5.93
N THR A 178 2.17 23.90 -5.99
CA THR A 178 2.73 25.11 -5.36
C THR A 178 2.79 25.04 -3.82
N LEU A 179 2.51 23.88 -3.23
CA LEU A 179 2.39 23.70 -1.78
C LEU A 179 3.75 23.58 -1.07
N LEU A 180 4.86 23.36 -1.78
CA LEU A 180 6.15 23.09 -1.14
C LEU A 180 7.36 23.71 -1.89
N ASP A 181 8.00 24.71 -1.27
CA ASP A 181 9.27 25.32 -1.73
C ASP A 181 10.47 24.60 -1.11
N LEU A 182 11.12 23.74 -1.91
CA LEU A 182 12.27 22.93 -1.53
C LEU A 182 13.56 23.73 -1.35
N LYS A 183 13.63 25.01 -1.77
CA LYS A 183 14.81 25.85 -1.50
C LYS A 183 14.96 26.14 0.00
N SER A 184 13.86 26.13 0.73
CA SER A 184 13.82 26.35 2.18
C SER A 184 13.83 25.05 3.00
N LEU A 185 13.58 23.91 2.35
CA LEU A 185 13.38 22.63 3.02
C LEU A 185 14.59 21.73 2.81
N ASN A 186 15.23 21.37 3.92
CA ASN A 186 16.29 20.38 3.98
C ASN A 186 15.78 19.10 4.65
N HIS A 187 16.56 18.02 4.57
CA HIS A 187 16.23 16.74 5.18
C HIS A 187 14.92 16.14 4.66
N LEU A 188 14.70 16.28 3.36
CA LEU A 188 13.55 15.68 2.68
C LEU A 188 13.99 14.72 1.59
N ALA A 189 13.14 13.75 1.32
CA ALA A 189 13.29 12.85 0.18
C ALA A 189 11.95 12.38 -0.35
N SER A 190 11.92 11.91 -1.59
CA SER A 190 10.83 11.12 -2.13
C SER A 190 11.27 9.67 -2.29
N LEU A 191 10.33 8.77 -2.04
CA LEU A 191 10.42 7.37 -2.45
C LEU A 191 9.16 7.06 -3.23
N GLN A 192 9.32 6.53 -4.43
CA GLN A 192 8.19 6.24 -5.32
C GLN A 192 8.39 4.95 -6.08
N VAL A 193 7.29 4.24 -6.33
CA VAL A 193 7.21 3.10 -7.23
C VAL A 193 7.16 3.61 -8.66
N ILE A 194 7.97 3.02 -9.53
CA ILE A 194 8.00 3.32 -10.96
C ILE A 194 8.10 2.04 -11.77
N ASP A 195 7.74 2.16 -13.04
CA ASP A 195 8.05 1.18 -14.08
C ASP A 195 9.15 1.72 -14.99
N ALA A 196 10.12 0.85 -15.30
CA ALA A 196 11.23 1.19 -16.19
C ALA A 196 11.69 -0.07 -16.95
N GLY A 197 11.70 -0.01 -18.28
CA GLY A 197 12.21 -1.11 -19.12
C GLY A 197 11.52 -2.47 -18.89
N GLY A 198 10.23 -2.46 -18.51
CA GLY A 198 9.47 -3.67 -18.17
C GLY A 198 9.76 -4.25 -16.78
N GLN A 199 10.52 -3.53 -15.94
CA GLN A 199 10.77 -3.87 -14.55
C GLN A 199 10.04 -2.89 -13.62
N HIS A 200 9.45 -3.45 -12.55
CA HIS A 200 8.88 -2.66 -11.47
C HIS A 200 9.97 -2.32 -10.45
N GLY A 201 10.05 -1.09 -10.00
CA GLY A 201 11.06 -0.68 -9.03
C GLY A 201 10.62 0.46 -8.15
N MET A 202 11.52 0.85 -7.25
CA MET A 202 11.39 2.05 -6.45
C MET A 202 12.58 2.98 -6.72
N VAL A 203 12.34 4.28 -6.73
CA VAL A 203 13.38 5.31 -6.83
C VAL A 203 13.31 6.20 -5.61
N TYR A 204 14.47 6.35 -4.96
CA TYR A 204 14.72 7.27 -3.87
C TYR A 204 15.43 8.53 -4.41
N ARG A 205 14.89 9.70 -4.10
CA ARG A 205 15.48 11.01 -4.42
C ARG A 205 15.52 11.90 -3.19
N THR A 206 16.65 12.51 -2.94
CA THR A 206 16.78 13.58 -1.96
C THR A 206 16.13 14.83 -2.55
N LEU A 207 15.30 15.47 -1.73
CA LEU A 207 14.64 16.72 -2.07
C LEU A 207 15.34 17.83 -1.29
N GLY A 208 15.90 18.81 -2.00
CA GLY A 208 16.70 19.89 -1.40
C GLY A 208 18.20 19.53 -1.29
N GLY A 209 18.91 20.21 -0.39
CA GLY A 209 20.37 20.13 -0.31
C GLY A 209 20.92 18.98 0.55
N GLN A 210 20.09 18.41 1.43
CA GLN A 210 20.51 17.40 2.41
C GLN A 210 19.48 16.28 2.54
N ALA A 211 19.97 15.03 2.60
CA ALA A 211 19.13 13.86 2.81
C ALA A 211 18.61 13.77 4.27
N PRO A 212 17.41 13.22 4.47
CA PRO A 212 16.90 12.93 5.81
C PRO A 212 17.77 11.91 6.56
N VAL A 213 17.85 12.08 7.87
CA VAL A 213 18.49 11.18 8.82
C VAL A 213 17.41 10.41 9.56
N PHE A 214 17.23 9.14 9.20
CA PHE A 214 16.18 8.31 9.77
C PHE A 214 16.55 7.73 11.14
N GLU A 215 16.07 8.37 12.21
CA GLU A 215 16.27 7.89 13.58
C GLU A 215 15.47 6.61 13.87
N ARG A 216 14.30 6.46 13.23
CA ARG A 216 13.37 5.34 13.42
C ARG A 216 13.22 4.50 12.16
N PRO A 217 12.78 3.23 12.27
CA PRO A 217 12.36 2.45 11.12
C PRO A 217 11.26 3.18 10.33
N LEU A 218 11.36 3.18 9.00
CA LEU A 218 10.34 3.76 8.13
C LEU A 218 9.19 2.76 7.96
N LEU A 219 7.97 3.28 7.90
CA LEU A 219 6.76 2.49 7.66
C LEU A 219 6.13 2.96 6.35
N LEU A 220 6.29 2.19 5.29
CA LEU A 220 5.65 2.50 4.00
C LEU A 220 4.22 1.96 4.02
N GLU A 221 3.30 2.88 4.28
CA GLU A 221 1.86 2.61 4.31
C GLU A 221 1.28 2.49 2.88
N ARG A 222 -0.04 2.64 2.75
CA ARG A 222 -0.76 2.54 1.49
C ARG A 222 -0.36 3.67 0.53
N GLY A 223 0.05 3.28 -0.67
CA GLY A 223 0.33 4.21 -1.76
C GLY A 223 1.45 3.70 -2.66
N ASN A 224 1.83 4.52 -3.64
CA ASN A 224 2.96 4.26 -4.52
C ASN A 224 3.99 5.40 -4.50
N ALA A 225 3.74 6.47 -3.76
CA ALA A 225 4.69 7.56 -3.54
C ALA A 225 4.61 8.05 -2.10
N THR A 226 5.76 8.40 -1.53
CA THR A 226 5.85 9.01 -0.20
C THR A 226 6.91 10.10 -0.17
N LEU A 227 6.64 11.14 0.60
CA LEU A 227 7.65 12.10 1.05
C LEU A 227 8.16 11.66 2.42
N LEU A 228 9.47 11.74 2.60
CA LEU A 228 10.20 11.28 3.77
C LEU A 228 10.93 12.47 4.40
N ALA A 229 10.87 12.57 5.72
CA ALA A 229 11.68 13.46 6.55
C ALA A 229 12.43 12.65 7.61
N ASP A 230 13.20 13.31 8.48
CA ASP A 230 13.98 12.66 9.55
C ASP A 230 13.15 11.74 10.46
N ASN A 231 11.91 12.15 10.74
CA ASN A 231 10.97 11.41 11.59
C ASN A 231 10.19 10.31 10.84
N GLY A 232 10.39 10.17 9.53
CA GLY A 232 9.75 9.16 8.69
C GLY A 232 8.86 9.74 7.59
N PRO A 233 7.90 8.96 7.07
CA PRO A 233 6.94 9.42 6.07
C PRO A 233 6.08 10.57 6.59
N ILE A 234 6.00 11.66 5.83
CA ILE A 234 5.16 12.83 6.15
C ILE A 234 3.89 12.89 5.30
N ALA A 235 3.93 12.28 4.11
CA ALA A 235 2.80 12.18 3.20
C ALA A 235 2.98 10.97 2.30
N THR A 236 2.02 10.05 2.33
CA THR A 236 1.95 8.87 1.45
C THR A 236 0.71 9.00 0.59
N PHE A 237 0.83 8.75 -0.71
CA PHE A 237 -0.27 8.91 -1.65
C PHE A 237 -0.14 7.97 -2.85
N ASP A 238 -1.23 7.88 -3.63
CA ASP A 238 -1.20 7.28 -4.95
C ASP A 238 -0.96 8.38 -6.00
N ALA A 239 0.15 8.34 -6.71
CA ALA A 239 0.48 9.29 -7.75
C ALA A 239 -0.48 9.26 -8.95
N LYS A 240 -1.19 8.13 -9.17
CA LYS A 240 -2.23 8.00 -10.22
C LYS A 240 -3.57 8.59 -9.79
N ASP A 241 -3.87 8.57 -8.49
CA ASP A 241 -5.04 9.22 -7.88
C ASP A 241 -4.65 9.97 -6.58
N PRO A 242 -3.95 11.11 -6.70
CA PRO A 242 -3.43 11.84 -5.54
C PRO A 242 -4.55 12.45 -4.67
N THR A 243 -5.77 12.51 -5.19
CA THR A 243 -6.97 12.96 -4.49
C THR A 243 -7.69 11.85 -3.72
N GLY A 244 -7.31 10.57 -3.92
CA GLY A 244 -7.97 9.41 -3.32
C GLY A 244 -9.44 9.23 -3.76
N SER A 245 -9.83 9.85 -4.87
CA SER A 245 -11.21 9.88 -5.37
C SER A 245 -11.69 8.53 -5.92
N GLN A 246 -10.79 7.72 -6.48
CA GLN A 246 -11.06 6.39 -7.00
C GLN A 246 -11.20 5.36 -5.87
N MET A 247 -10.71 5.66 -4.68
CA MET A 247 -10.80 4.75 -3.52
C MET A 247 -12.22 4.58 -2.96
N ILE A 248 -13.15 5.48 -3.29
CA ILE A 248 -14.57 5.33 -2.95
C ILE A 248 -15.29 4.40 -3.94
N GLU A 249 -14.74 4.19 -5.14
CA GLU A 249 -15.39 3.44 -6.22
C GLU A 249 -14.97 1.96 -6.33
N ASP A 250 -13.87 1.56 -5.68
CA ASP A 250 -13.32 0.20 -5.75
C ASP A 250 -13.93 -0.78 -4.72
N GLU A 251 -14.82 -0.31 -3.83
CA GLU A 251 -15.80 -1.25 -3.27
C GLU A 251 -16.63 -1.77 -4.42
N GLN A 252 -16.56 -3.09 -4.66
CA GLN A 252 -17.39 -3.83 -5.62
C GLN A 252 -18.70 -3.09 -5.86
N SER A 253 -18.91 -2.59 -7.09
CA SER A 253 -20.11 -1.84 -7.43
C SER A 253 -21.34 -2.72 -7.22
N THR A 254 -21.87 -2.74 -6.00
CA THR A 254 -23.04 -3.52 -5.63
C THR A 254 -24.26 -2.66 -5.89
N GLY A 255 -25.12 -3.11 -6.80
CA GLY A 255 -26.41 -2.48 -7.07
C GLY A 255 -26.38 -1.46 -8.22
N LEU A 256 -27.03 -0.31 -8.01
CA LEU A 256 -27.39 0.65 -9.07
C LEU A 256 -26.17 1.36 -9.70
N ASP A 257 -25.03 1.40 -9.02
CA ASP A 257 -23.81 2.02 -9.57
C ASP A 257 -23.16 1.20 -10.69
N ALA A 258 -23.39 -0.12 -10.73
CA ALA A 258 -22.96 -0.97 -11.84
C ALA A 258 -23.70 -0.65 -13.16
N TRP A 259 -24.90 -0.06 -13.09
CA TRP A 259 -25.70 0.36 -14.26
C TRP A 259 -25.22 1.68 -14.89
N ARG A 260 -24.45 2.49 -14.13
CA ARG A 260 -23.95 3.79 -14.60
C ARG A 260 -22.72 3.68 -15.48
N LYS A 261 -21.94 2.58 -15.37
CA LYS A 261 -20.77 2.34 -16.24
C LYS A 261 -21.22 1.63 -17.53
N PRO A 262 -20.74 2.04 -18.72
CA PRO A 262 -21.12 1.42 -19.99
C PRO A 262 -20.57 -0.01 -20.08
N SER A 263 -21.36 -0.99 -19.65
CA SER A 263 -21.01 -2.41 -19.59
C SER A 263 -21.97 -3.26 -20.43
N LEU A 264 -21.61 -4.52 -20.71
CA LEU A 264 -22.46 -5.49 -21.43
C LEU A 264 -23.86 -5.67 -20.80
N LEU A 265 -24.06 -5.26 -19.54
CA LEU A 265 -25.36 -5.31 -18.87
C LEU A 265 -26.42 -4.43 -19.56
N TRP A 266 -26.02 -3.40 -20.33
CA TRP A 266 -26.94 -2.62 -21.17
C TRP A 266 -27.59 -3.42 -22.31
N LEU A 267 -27.06 -4.59 -22.65
CA LEU A 267 -27.68 -5.48 -23.63
C LEU A 267 -28.98 -6.11 -23.11
N ILE A 268 -29.16 -6.22 -21.79
CA ILE A 268 -30.37 -6.77 -21.18
C ILE A 268 -31.60 -5.88 -21.45
N PRO A 269 -31.61 -4.58 -21.10
CA PRO A 269 -32.72 -3.70 -21.44
C PRO A 269 -32.87 -3.53 -22.96
N ALA A 270 -31.78 -3.49 -23.73
CA ALA A 270 -31.86 -3.43 -25.19
C ALA A 270 -32.57 -4.65 -25.80
N GLY A 271 -32.30 -5.86 -25.28
CA GLY A 271 -32.97 -7.09 -25.68
C GLY A 271 -34.47 -7.08 -25.33
N ILE A 272 -34.84 -6.56 -24.16
CA ILE A 272 -36.24 -6.43 -23.74
C ILE A 272 -36.98 -5.46 -24.67
N VAL A 273 -36.39 -4.31 -25.00
CA VAL A 273 -36.99 -3.34 -25.93
C VAL A 273 -37.16 -3.95 -27.32
N LEU A 274 -36.15 -4.65 -27.83
CA LEU A 274 -36.24 -5.35 -29.12
C LEU A 274 -37.37 -6.40 -29.11
N PHE A 275 -37.48 -7.18 -28.03
CA PHE A 275 -38.54 -8.18 -27.88
C PHE A 275 -39.94 -7.56 -27.84
N LEU A 276 -40.11 -6.44 -27.14
CA LEU A 276 -41.38 -5.70 -27.12
C LEU A 276 -41.73 -5.13 -28.50
N ILE A 277 -40.75 -4.61 -29.25
CA ILE A 277 -40.95 -4.15 -30.63
C ILE A 277 -41.41 -5.31 -31.51
N LEU A 278 -40.79 -6.50 -31.38
CA LEU A 278 -41.19 -7.69 -32.14
C LEU A 278 -42.60 -8.17 -31.77
N LEU A 279 -42.99 -8.12 -30.50
CA LEU A 279 -44.36 -8.44 -30.08
C LEU A 279 -45.39 -7.44 -30.63
N LEU A 280 -45.06 -6.14 -30.63
CA LEU A 280 -45.92 -5.10 -31.19
C LEU A 280 -46.04 -5.22 -32.71
N ALA A 281 -44.93 -5.49 -33.41
CA ALA A 281 -44.91 -5.74 -34.84
C ALA A 281 -45.69 -7.03 -35.21
N GLY A 282 -45.56 -8.09 -34.41
CA GLY A 282 -46.34 -9.32 -34.58
C GLY A 282 -47.84 -9.08 -34.35
N ARG A 283 -48.21 -8.24 -33.36
CA ARG A 283 -49.61 -7.88 -33.07
C ARG A 283 -50.22 -7.00 -34.15
N SER A 284 -49.48 -6.04 -34.71
CA SER A 284 -49.94 -5.20 -35.82
C SER A 284 -50.10 -6.00 -37.11
N ALA A 285 -49.17 -6.90 -37.42
CA ALA A 285 -49.27 -7.82 -38.56
C ALA A 285 -50.47 -8.77 -38.46
N ARG A 286 -50.88 -9.16 -37.24
CA ARG A 286 -52.10 -9.95 -37.01
C ARG A 286 -53.39 -9.15 -37.15
N ARG A 287 -53.41 -7.87 -36.76
CA ARG A 287 -54.57 -6.98 -36.95
C ARG A 287 -54.81 -6.58 -38.40
N ASN A 288 -53.76 -6.45 -39.21
CA ASN A 288 -53.88 -6.16 -40.65
C ASN A 288 -54.23 -7.38 -41.53
N ARG A 289 -54.45 -8.55 -40.92
CA ARG A 289 -54.91 -9.78 -41.60
C ARG A 289 -56.32 -10.22 -41.17
N SER A 290 -57.01 -9.38 -40.41
CA SER A 290 -58.44 -9.53 -40.06
C SER A 290 -59.28 -8.55 -40.85
#